data_AF-A0A411E8I5-F1
#
_entry.id   AF-A0A411E8I5-F1
#
_cell.length_a   1.000
_cell.length_b   1.000
_cell.length_c   1.000
_cell.angle_alpha   90.00
_cell.angle_beta   90.00
_cell.angle_gamma   90.00
#
_symmetry.space_group_name_H-M   'P 1'
#
loop_
_entity.id
_entity.type
_entity.pdbx_description
1 polymer ?
#
loop_
_entity_poly.entity_id
_entity_poly.type
_entity_poly.pdbx_seq_one_letter_code
_entity_poly.pdbx_strand_id
1 'polypeptide(L)'
;MPANASVVPGKNKYQVQLLINYPKEPNANSKEKIKISKDGLQLNKTTVKSREALANNEVKIITEYYGKDNNKKALIRNVYILGPTRFITRKEVKFDETGDWLMRNEYNFVR
;
A
#
# COMPACT_ATOMS: atom_id res chain seq x y z
N MET A 1 8.70 -15.01 -7.23
CA MET A 1 9.50 -14.52 -8.36
C MET A 1 10.07 -13.16 -8.02
N PRO A 2 11.32 -12.84 -8.42
CA PRO A 2 11.90 -11.53 -8.15
C PRO A 2 11.16 -10.46 -8.95
N ALA A 3 10.78 -9.37 -8.28
CA ALA A 3 10.13 -8.22 -8.87
C ALA A 3 10.91 -6.96 -8.49
N ASN A 4 11.09 -6.07 -9.44
CA ASN A 4 11.76 -4.79 -9.22
C ASN A 4 10.69 -3.71 -9.01
N ALA A 5 10.76 -3.00 -7.89
CA ALA A 5 9.89 -1.86 -7.61
C ALA A 5 10.65 -0.55 -7.85
N SER A 6 10.04 0.38 -8.59
CA SER A 6 10.54 1.74 -8.73
C SER A 6 9.42 2.76 -8.58
N VAL A 7 9.77 3.94 -8.09
CA VAL A 7 8.83 5.05 -7.88
C VAL A 7 9.26 6.22 -8.75
N VAL A 8 8.33 6.74 -9.55
CA VAL A 8 8.56 7.94 -10.36
C VAL A 8 7.57 9.06 -9.98
N PRO A 9 7.96 10.34 -10.09
CA PRO A 9 7.05 11.45 -9.85
C PRO A 9 5.77 11.37 -10.71
N GLY A 10 4.65 11.79 -10.13
CA GLY A 10 3.38 11.91 -10.82
C GLY A 10 3.19 13.27 -11.49
N LYS A 11 1.93 13.63 -11.80
CA LYS A 11 1.62 14.92 -12.45
C LYS A 11 1.89 16.13 -11.55
N ASN A 12 1.94 15.94 -10.23
CA ASN A 12 2.16 16.97 -9.24
C ASN A 12 2.72 16.35 -7.94
N LYS A 13 3.05 17.19 -6.96
CA LYS A 13 3.62 16.79 -5.67
C LYS A 13 2.75 15.85 -4.81
N TYR A 14 1.48 15.68 -5.14
CA TYR A 14 0.54 14.79 -4.43
C TYR A 14 0.35 13.45 -5.14
N GLN A 15 1.15 13.17 -6.17
CA GLN A 15 1.02 11.97 -6.96
C GLN A 15 2.40 11.35 -7.21
N VAL A 16 2.47 10.03 -7.09
CA VAL A 16 3.60 9.22 -7.56
C VAL A 16 3.08 8.04 -8.38
N GLN A 17 3.96 7.41 -9.14
CA GLN A 17 3.67 6.16 -9.85
C GLN A 17 4.60 5.08 -9.33
N LEU A 18 4.01 3.97 -8.86
CA LEU A 18 4.72 2.76 -8.50
C LEU A 18 4.74 1.84 -9.73
N LEU A 19 5.93 1.44 -10.13
CA LEU A 19 6.15 0.51 -11.24
C LEU A 19 6.69 -0.78 -10.65
N ILE A 20 5.99 -1.88 -10.93
CA ILE A 20 6.47 -3.22 -10.62
C ILE A 20 6.82 -3.91 -11.94
N ASN A 21 8.08 -4.32 -12.07
CA ASN A 21 8.60 -5.01 -13.23
C ASN A 21 8.99 -6.44 -12.86
N TYR A 22 8.51 -7.41 -13.63
CA TYR A 22 8.79 -8.83 -13.54
C TYR A 22 9.63 -9.22 -14.77
N PRO A 23 10.98 -9.28 -14.66
CA PRO A 23 11.85 -9.46 -15.82
C PRO A 23 11.58 -10.75 -16.61
N LYS A 24 11.11 -11.80 -15.92
CA LYS A 24 10.78 -13.10 -16.52
C LYS A 24 9.32 -13.22 -16.97
N GLU A 25 8.46 -12.27 -16.58
CA GLU A 25 7.04 -12.24 -16.93
C GLU A 25 6.58 -10.80 -17.24
N PRO A 26 7.04 -10.19 -18.35
CA PRO A 26 6.75 -8.79 -18.64
C PRO A 26 5.25 -8.48 -18.73
N ASN A 27 4.43 -9.48 -19.07
CA ASN A 27 2.97 -9.36 -19.12
C ASN A 27 2.34 -9.13 -17.74
N ALA A 28 3.04 -9.47 -16.65
CA ALA A 28 2.62 -9.21 -15.28
C ALA A 28 3.04 -7.82 -14.77
N ASN A 29 3.78 -7.04 -15.56
CA ASN A 29 4.23 -5.70 -15.18
C ASN A 29 3.03 -4.83 -14.82
N SER A 30 3.14 -4.10 -13.72
CA SER A 30 2.06 -3.26 -13.22
C SER A 30 2.51 -1.83 -13.01
N LYS A 31 1.59 -0.91 -13.27
CA LYS A 31 1.77 0.52 -13.04
C LYS A 31 0.62 1.02 -12.18
N GLU A 32 0.94 1.36 -10.94
CA GLU A 32 -0.02 1.90 -9.98
C GLU A 32 0.20 3.39 -9.79
N LYS A 33 -0.90 4.12 -9.63
CA LYS A 33 -0.88 5.55 -9.35
C LYS A 33 -1.26 5.78 -7.90
N ILE A 34 -0.30 6.24 -7.11
CA ILE A 34 -0.53 6.58 -5.71
C ILE A 34 -0.83 8.08 -5.62
N LYS A 35 -1.91 8.44 -4.92
CA LYS A 35 -2.35 9.82 -4.72
C LYS A 35 -2.53 10.11 -3.24
N ILE A 36 -2.05 11.26 -2.81
CA ILE A 36 -2.33 11.82 -1.49
C ILE A 36 -3.33 12.96 -1.68
N SER A 37 -4.31 13.11 -0.81
CA SER A 37 -5.19 14.28 -0.81
C SER A 37 -4.42 15.53 -0.40
N LYS A 38 -4.90 16.73 -0.79
CA LYS A 38 -4.19 17.98 -0.50
C LYS A 38 -4.04 18.25 1.01
N ASP A 39 -4.98 17.76 1.80
CA ASP A 39 -4.97 17.82 3.28
C ASP A 39 -4.14 16.70 3.93
N GLY A 40 -3.61 15.75 3.15
CA GLY A 40 -2.84 14.62 3.65
C GLY A 40 -3.65 13.54 4.37
N LEU A 41 -4.97 13.66 4.46
CA LEU A 41 -5.83 12.76 5.23
C LEU A 41 -6.27 11.51 4.46
N GLN A 42 -5.98 11.44 3.17
CA GLN A 42 -6.32 10.31 2.32
C GLN A 42 -5.14 9.88 1.46
N LEU A 43 -4.98 8.56 1.35
CA LEU A 43 -4.09 7.90 0.39
C LEU A 43 -4.98 7.06 -0.53
N ASN A 44 -4.89 7.27 -1.84
CA ASN A 44 -5.73 6.56 -2.83
C ASN A 44 -7.24 6.63 -2.54
N LYS A 45 -7.72 7.77 -2.02
CA LYS A 45 -9.10 7.97 -1.55
C LYS A 45 -9.52 7.10 -0.34
N THR A 46 -8.56 6.45 0.31
CA THR A 46 -8.76 5.75 1.59
C THR A 46 -8.25 6.61 2.73
N THR A 47 -9.01 6.67 3.82
CA THR A 47 -8.70 7.52 4.97
C THR A 47 -7.45 7.03 5.67
N VAL A 48 -6.50 7.93 5.89
CA VAL A 48 -5.33 7.68 6.73
C VAL A 48 -5.78 7.65 8.18
N LYS A 49 -5.56 6.52 8.84
CA LYS A 49 -5.86 6.32 10.27
C LYS A 49 -4.67 6.62 11.15
N SER A 50 -3.46 6.35 10.67
CA SER A 50 -2.25 6.71 11.39
C SER A 50 -1.08 6.98 10.45
N ARG A 51 -0.18 7.82 10.92
CA ARG A 51 1.15 8.05 10.37
C ARG A 51 2.14 8.10 11.53
N GLU A 52 3.12 7.23 11.50
CA GLU A 52 4.12 7.08 12.56
C GLU A 52 5.51 7.09 11.94
N ALA A 53 6.43 7.86 12.52
CA ALA A 53 7.84 7.74 12.20
C ALA A 53 8.41 6.57 13.01
N LEU A 54 9.08 5.65 12.33
CA LEU A 54 9.76 4.51 12.95
C LEU A 54 11.27 4.79 13.02
N ALA A 55 12.01 3.88 13.65
CA ALA A 55 13.47 3.89 13.59
C ALA A 55 13.98 3.80 12.14
N ASN A 56 15.24 4.18 11.90
CA ASN A 56 15.91 4.09 10.59
C ASN A 56 15.32 4.95 9.46
N ASN A 57 14.74 6.11 9.80
CA ASN A 57 14.11 7.03 8.83
C ASN A 57 12.95 6.39 8.05
N GLU A 58 12.22 5.50 8.70
CA GLU A 58 11.05 4.86 8.12
C GLU A 58 9.77 5.56 8.55
N VAL A 59 8.73 5.45 7.72
CA VAL A 59 7.40 5.94 8.02
C VAL A 59 6.40 4.82 7.83
N LYS A 60 5.61 4.56 8.87
CA LYS A 60 4.45 3.67 8.80
C LYS A 60 3.20 4.50 8.53
N ILE A 61 2.41 4.09 7.55
CA ILE A 61 1.11 4.68 7.25
C ILE A 61 0.07 3.57 7.28
N ILE A 62 -1.03 3.79 7.99
CA ILE A 62 -2.18 2.88 8.00
C ILE A 62 -3.37 3.60 7.38
N THR A 63 -3.98 3.00 6.38
CA THR A 63 -5.29 3.45 5.87
C THR A 63 -6.35 2.39 6.10
N GLU A 64 -7.59 2.83 6.25
CA GLU A 64 -8.75 1.94 6.37
C GLU A 64 -9.92 2.43 5.54
N TYR A 65 -10.69 1.49 5.01
CA TYR A 65 -11.95 1.75 4.32
C TYR A 65 -12.85 0.53 4.35
N TYR A 66 -14.17 0.76 4.29
CA TYR A 66 -15.15 -0.32 4.12
C TYR A 66 -15.24 -0.72 2.65
N GLY A 67 -15.26 -2.02 2.40
CA GLY A 67 -15.35 -2.57 1.06
C GLY A 67 -15.81 -4.02 1.05
N LYS A 68 -15.37 -4.76 0.03
CA LYS A 68 -15.57 -6.20 -0.06
C LYS A 68 -14.24 -6.90 -0.31
N ASP A 69 -14.05 -8.03 0.36
CA ASP A 69 -13.01 -9.01 0.07
C ASP A 69 -13.68 -10.38 -0.06
N ASN A 70 -13.30 -11.18 -1.06
CA ASN A 70 -13.95 -12.46 -1.34
C ASN A 70 -15.50 -12.39 -1.36
N ASN A 71 -16.04 -11.35 -1.99
CA ASN A 71 -17.48 -11.03 -2.06
C ASN A 71 -18.20 -10.75 -0.72
N LYS A 72 -17.49 -10.76 0.41
CA LYS A 72 -18.03 -10.45 1.74
C LYS A 72 -17.68 -9.02 2.15
N LYS A 73 -18.57 -8.38 2.92
CA LYS A 73 -18.30 -7.06 3.50
C LYS A 73 -17.16 -7.17 4.51
N ALA A 74 -16.26 -6.20 4.47
CA ALA A 74 -15.13 -6.15 5.37
C ALA A 74 -14.62 -4.73 5.56
N LEU A 75 -14.00 -4.49 6.71
CA LEU A 75 -13.09 -3.39 6.92
C LEU A 75 -11.71 -3.79 6.38
N ILE A 76 -11.21 -3.05 5.40
CA ILE A 76 -9.93 -3.31 4.76
C ILE A 76 -8.93 -2.30 5.29
N ARG A 77 -7.78 -2.79 5.75
CA ARG A 77 -6.65 -1.99 6.22
C ARG A 77 -5.47 -2.21 5.28
N ASN A 78 -4.87 -1.11 4.84
CA ASN A 78 -3.56 -1.16 4.18
C ASN A 78 -2.51 -0.59 5.12
N VAL A 79 -1.42 -1.34 5.31
CA VAL A 79 -0.25 -0.93 6.08
C VAL A 79 0.90 -0.73 5.11
N TYR A 80 1.48 0.46 5.14
CA TYR A 80 2.65 0.82 4.35
C TYR A 80 3.81 1.09 5.29
N ILE A 81 4.99 0.54 5.01
CA ILE A 81 6.26 0.95 5.64
C ILE A 81 7.16 1.46 4.53
N LEU A 82 7.50 2.74 4.61
CA LEU A 82 8.30 3.45 3.62
C LEU A 82 9.66 3.78 4.24
N GLY A 83 10.75 3.27 3.66
CA GLY A 83 12.10 3.51 4.15
C GLY A 83 13.13 3.72 3.03
N PRO A 84 14.36 4.10 3.38
CA PRO A 84 15.45 4.26 2.41
C PRO A 84 15.90 2.95 1.76
N THR A 85 15.78 1.83 2.48
CA THR A 85 16.25 0.49 2.07
C THR A 85 15.15 -0.54 1.91
N ARG A 86 13.94 -0.28 2.43
CA ARG A 86 12.80 -1.18 2.30
C ARG A 86 11.49 -0.46 2.04
N PHE A 87 10.61 -1.14 1.32
CA PHE A 87 9.23 -0.77 1.12
C PHE A 87 8.33 -1.97 1.37
N ILE A 88 7.37 -1.84 2.28
CA ILE A 88 6.38 -2.88 2.56
C ILE A 88 4.99 -2.33 2.28
N THR A 89 4.17 -3.16 1.62
CA THR A 89 2.73 -2.97 1.52
C THR A 89 2.02 -4.25 1.96
N ARG A 90 1.14 -4.13 2.94
CA ARG A 90 0.38 -5.24 3.52
C ARG A 90 -1.10 -4.91 3.51
N LYS A 91 -1.91 -5.87 3.08
CA LYS A 91 -3.38 -5.81 3.20
C LYS A 91 -3.83 -6.70 4.34
N GLU A 92 -4.60 -6.12 5.25
CA GLU A 92 -5.31 -6.80 6.32
C GLU A 92 -6.82 -6.62 6.11
N VAL A 93 -7.60 -7.64 6.43
CA VAL A 93 -9.05 -7.66 6.21
C VAL A 93 -9.72 -8.16 7.48
N LYS A 94 -10.71 -7.40 7.96
CA LYS A 94 -11.59 -7.81 9.06
C LYS A 94 -12.99 -7.97 8.52
N PHE A 95 -13.47 -9.21 8.44
CA PHE A 95 -14.83 -9.51 8.01
C PHE A 95 -15.82 -9.21 9.13
N ASP A 96 -16.97 -8.64 8.77
CA ASP A 96 -18.04 -8.29 9.71
C ASP A 96 -18.50 -9.51 10.55
N GLU A 97 -18.42 -10.71 9.98
CA GLU A 97 -18.84 -11.99 10.60
C GLU A 97 -17.85 -12.54 11.65
N THR A 98 -16.55 -12.22 11.54
CA THR A 98 -15.49 -12.90 12.32
C THR A 98 -14.83 -12.01 13.36
N GLY A 99 -14.81 -10.68 13.13
CA GLY A 99 -14.20 -9.74 14.07
C GLY A 99 -12.66 -9.70 14.08
N ASP A 100 -11.98 -10.73 13.60
CA ASP A 100 -10.51 -10.81 13.57
C ASP A 100 -9.89 -10.22 12.29
N TRP A 101 -8.65 -9.76 12.41
CA TRP A 101 -7.86 -9.28 11.28
C TRP A 101 -7.11 -10.44 10.61
N LEU A 102 -7.33 -10.61 9.31
CA LEU A 102 -6.64 -11.57 8.46
C LEU A 102 -5.67 -10.83 7.53
N MET A 103 -4.38 -11.18 7.59
CA MET A 103 -3.41 -10.73 6.58
C MET A 103 -3.68 -11.46 5.26
N ARG A 104 -4.04 -10.70 4.21
CA ARG A 104 -4.39 -11.26 2.89
C ARG A 104 -3.18 -11.39 1.98
N ASN A 105 -2.32 -10.39 2.01
CA ASN A 105 -1.05 -10.40 1.31
C ASN A 105 -0.09 -9.37 1.90
N GLU A 106 1.19 -9.60 1.65
CA GLU A 106 2.27 -8.67 1.93
C GLU A 106 3.27 -8.72 0.77
N TYR A 107 3.72 -7.55 0.34
CA TYR A 107 4.89 -7.41 -0.52
C TYR A 107 5.97 -6.68 0.26
N ASN A 108 7.17 -7.26 0.25
CA ASN A 108 8.34 -6.70 0.88
C ASN A 108 9.44 -6.53 -0.18
N PHE A 109 9.78 -5.27 -0.44
CA PHE A 109 10.82 -4.88 -1.38
C PHE A 109 12.02 -4.38 -0.58
N VAL A 110 13.18 -4.95 -0.85
CA VAL A 110 14.45 -4.60 -0.20
C VAL A 110 15.43 -4.18 -1.29
N ARG A 111 16.23 -3.16 -1.00
CA ARG A 111 17.24 -2.62 -1.93
C ARG A 111 18.58 -3.31 -1.78
#